data_AF-A0A1L8HCZ6-F1
#
_entry.id   AF-A0A1L8HCZ6-F1
#
_cell.length_a   1.000
_cell.length_b   1.000
_cell.length_c   1.000
_cell.angle_alpha   90.00
_cell.angle_beta   90.00
_cell.angle_gamma   90.00
#
_symmetry.space_group_name_H-M   'P 1'
#
loop_
_entity.id
_entity.type
_entity.pdbx_description
1 polymer ?
#
loop_
_entity_poly.entity_id
_entity_poly.type
_entity_poly.pdbx_seq_one_letter_code
_entity_poly.pdbx_strand_id
1 'polypeptide(L)'
;MVGLNSREKAGCRQLLGEMETPDLMSLAETVTNRMIQVYSRGEALDAILTYSETAADLLRRKKVYRDVIFKYLASKKITMAPSSDKNQLIQRALEFWTESGVSSAPKRNNGDKQISMPSQVRSITMTWSQIQHCPAEGVAETFQSREKEKSNDPSHRSSLDCYALGEHFCRWFYELLNSQNPTLGLANGEWGLQHFWENAMFKFAYRTIGDYTEEHCGALMTSLRLLALTREERLLFNPNIASEGLKCATCPYGLVVVAVAGTIHKDNQYLGLFEHIFGLIRCPATDKWKIKNVNLNILGQSAMCSSALRPSIQYKISDLEKFYN
;
A
#
# COMPACT_ATOMS: atom_id res chain seq x y z
N MET A 1 -23.28 35.70 -11.94
CA MET A 1 -22.12 34.93 -11.42
C MET A 1 -22.50 34.37 -10.09
N VAL A 2 -22.79 33.07 -10.00
CA VAL A 2 -23.06 32.42 -8.72
C VAL A 2 -21.71 31.94 -8.20
N GLY A 3 -21.11 32.70 -7.29
CA GLY A 3 -19.93 32.25 -6.57
C GLY A 3 -20.30 31.17 -5.54
N LEU A 4 -19.28 30.64 -4.87
CA LEU A 4 -19.44 29.66 -3.78
C LEU A 4 -20.53 30.06 -2.77
N ASN A 5 -21.43 29.14 -2.44
CA ASN A 5 -22.42 29.37 -1.38
C ASN A 5 -21.76 29.38 0.01
N SER A 6 -22.45 29.86 1.05
CA SER A 6 -21.85 30.02 2.38
C SER A 6 -21.31 28.70 2.98
N ARG A 7 -21.93 27.56 2.66
CA ARG A 7 -21.50 26.24 3.14
C ARG A 7 -20.28 25.74 2.37
N GLU A 8 -20.28 25.89 1.06
CA GLU A 8 -19.12 25.61 0.22
C GLU A 8 -17.93 26.49 0.61
N LYS A 9 -18.14 27.80 0.87
CA LYS A 9 -17.09 28.70 1.36
C LYS A 9 -16.49 28.21 2.67
N ALA A 10 -17.33 27.81 3.63
CA ALA A 10 -16.86 27.28 4.91
C ALA A 10 -16.11 25.94 4.74
N GLY A 11 -16.62 25.04 3.90
CA GLY A 11 -16.01 23.76 3.58
C GLY A 11 -14.67 23.90 2.89
N CYS A 12 -14.61 24.70 1.82
CA CYS A 12 -13.38 25.03 1.11
C CYS A 12 -12.36 25.73 2.03
N ARG A 13 -12.79 26.67 2.89
CA ARG A 13 -11.87 27.33 3.83
C ARG A 13 -11.19 26.35 4.77
N GLN A 14 -11.94 25.37 5.28
CA GLN A 14 -11.39 24.34 6.16
C GLN A 14 -10.50 23.36 5.40
N LEU A 15 -10.92 22.92 4.21
CA LEU A 15 -10.15 22.00 3.36
C LEU A 15 -8.82 22.60 2.93
N LEU A 16 -8.83 23.84 2.40
CA LEU A 16 -7.63 24.55 1.98
C LEU A 16 -6.75 24.96 3.16
N GLY A 17 -7.31 25.03 4.36
CA GLY A 17 -6.59 25.28 5.61
C GLY A 17 -5.56 24.20 5.97
N GLU A 18 -5.75 22.97 5.48
CA GLU A 18 -4.84 21.83 5.67
C GLU A 18 -3.68 21.80 4.66
N MET A 19 -3.68 22.71 3.66
CA MET A 19 -2.62 22.76 2.64
C MET A 19 -1.39 23.52 3.13
N GLU A 20 -0.21 23.13 2.65
CA GLU A 20 1.03 23.89 2.91
C GLU A 20 0.96 25.30 2.31
N THR A 21 1.56 26.27 3.01
CA THR A 21 1.57 27.68 2.59
C THR A 21 2.06 27.90 1.16
N PRO A 22 3.18 27.32 0.67
CA PRO A 22 3.61 27.52 -0.72
C PRO A 22 2.60 27.03 -1.76
N ASP A 23 1.95 25.89 -1.52
CA ASP A 23 0.94 25.35 -2.45
C ASP A 23 -0.34 26.17 -2.45
N LEU A 24 -0.75 26.70 -1.28
CA LEU A 24 -1.89 27.60 -1.17
C LEU A 24 -1.66 28.93 -1.87
N MET A 25 -0.45 29.50 -1.77
CA MET A 25 -0.07 30.73 -2.49
C MET A 25 -0.07 30.50 -4.01
N SER A 26 0.48 29.36 -4.46
CA SER A 26 0.44 28.97 -5.88
C SER A 26 -0.99 28.78 -6.40
N LEU A 27 -1.87 28.18 -5.58
CA LEU A 27 -3.29 28.05 -5.91
C LEU A 27 -3.95 29.43 -6.05
N ALA A 28 -3.67 30.37 -5.14
CA ALA A 28 -4.21 31.73 -5.19
C ALA A 28 -3.84 32.45 -6.49
N GLU A 29 -2.58 32.39 -6.93
CA GLU A 29 -2.17 32.99 -8.21
C GLU A 29 -2.96 32.48 -9.41
N THR A 30 -3.24 31.16 -9.44
CA THR A 30 -3.98 30.53 -10.54
C THR A 30 -5.48 30.79 -10.47
N VAL A 31 -6.05 30.99 -9.28
CA VAL A 31 -7.48 31.28 -9.10
C VAL A 31 -7.77 32.75 -9.44
N THR A 32 -6.86 33.67 -9.10
CA THR A 32 -7.02 35.10 -9.36
C THR A 32 -6.51 35.52 -10.75
N ASN A 33 -6.01 34.58 -11.56
CA ASN A 33 -5.29 34.85 -12.81
C ASN A 33 -4.20 35.93 -12.63
N ARG A 34 -3.51 35.92 -11.48
CA ARG A 34 -2.51 36.93 -11.07
C ARG A 34 -2.98 38.38 -11.07
N MET A 35 -4.30 38.63 -11.08
CA MET A 35 -4.85 39.99 -10.97
C MET A 35 -4.72 40.56 -9.56
N ILE A 36 -4.43 39.69 -8.57
CA ILE A 36 -4.37 40.04 -7.15
C ILE A 36 -3.11 39.44 -6.58
N GLN A 37 -2.25 40.30 -6.04
CA GLN A 37 -1.10 39.88 -5.26
C GLN A 37 -1.53 39.58 -3.84
N VAL A 38 -1.08 38.44 -3.34
CA VAL A 38 -1.38 37.94 -2.01
C VAL A 38 -0.08 37.85 -1.26
N TYR A 39 -0.03 38.39 -0.02
CA TYR A 39 1.18 38.44 0.79
C TYR A 39 1.09 37.59 2.05
N SER A 40 -0.11 37.12 2.41
CA SER A 40 -0.33 36.32 3.60
C SER A 40 -1.22 35.12 3.35
N ARG A 41 -1.07 34.09 4.19
CA ARG A 41 -1.88 32.87 4.13
C ARG A 41 -3.39 33.15 4.25
N GLY A 42 -3.77 34.08 5.13
CA GLY A 42 -5.18 34.47 5.33
C GLY A 42 -5.76 35.13 4.09
N GLU A 43 -5.01 36.07 3.52
CA GLU A 43 -5.36 36.75 2.27
C GLU A 43 -5.44 35.77 1.09
N ALA A 44 -4.60 34.73 1.06
CA ALA A 44 -4.67 33.67 0.04
C ALA A 44 -6.00 32.91 0.07
N LEU A 45 -6.45 32.53 1.27
CA LEU A 45 -7.73 31.87 1.45
C LEU A 45 -8.88 32.78 1.02
N ASP A 46 -8.86 34.04 1.43
CA ASP A 46 -9.92 35.00 1.07
C ASP A 46 -9.95 35.29 -0.43
N ALA A 47 -8.81 35.46 -1.08
CA ALA A 47 -8.71 35.61 -2.52
C ALA A 47 -9.24 34.36 -3.25
N ILE A 48 -8.85 33.15 -2.84
CA ILE A 48 -9.31 31.92 -3.48
C ILE A 48 -10.84 31.78 -3.36
N LEU A 49 -11.41 32.02 -2.17
CA LEU A 49 -12.85 31.87 -1.92
C LEU A 49 -13.69 32.97 -2.58
N THR A 50 -13.09 34.14 -2.84
CA THR A 50 -13.78 35.27 -3.48
C THR A 50 -13.81 35.12 -4.99
N TYR A 51 -12.71 34.65 -5.60
CA TYR A 51 -12.54 34.59 -7.06
C TYR A 51 -12.83 33.21 -7.66
N SER A 52 -13.23 32.23 -6.85
CA SER A 52 -13.67 30.92 -7.36
C SER A 52 -15.15 30.93 -7.76
N GLU A 53 -15.43 30.48 -8.99
CA GLU A 53 -16.79 30.37 -9.52
C GLU A 53 -17.56 29.20 -8.90
N THR A 54 -17.01 27.97 -8.95
CA THR A 54 -17.64 26.79 -8.36
C THR A 54 -16.68 26.05 -7.43
N ALA A 55 -17.24 25.40 -6.40
CA ALA A 55 -16.47 24.51 -5.52
C ALA A 55 -15.87 23.33 -6.28
N ALA A 56 -16.60 22.78 -7.24
CA ALA A 56 -16.15 21.63 -8.03
C ALA A 56 -14.89 21.97 -8.85
N ASP A 57 -14.86 23.11 -9.54
CA ASP A 57 -13.70 23.54 -10.32
C ASP A 57 -12.52 23.91 -9.45
N LEU A 58 -12.77 24.55 -8.30
CA LEU A 58 -11.73 24.83 -7.31
C LEU A 58 -11.04 23.55 -6.85
N LEU A 59 -11.79 22.53 -6.46
CA LEU A 59 -11.22 21.27 -5.97
C LEU A 59 -10.57 20.44 -7.08
N ARG A 60 -10.98 20.61 -8.35
CA ARG A 60 -10.34 19.94 -9.50
C ARG A 60 -8.93 20.46 -9.79
N ARG A 61 -8.57 21.69 -9.39
CA ARG A 61 -7.26 22.29 -9.65
C ARG A 61 -6.10 21.40 -9.17
N LYS A 62 -4.99 21.40 -9.92
CA LYS A 62 -3.84 20.50 -9.73
C LYS A 62 -3.20 20.58 -8.34
N LYS A 63 -3.20 21.77 -7.74
CA LYS A 63 -2.65 22.03 -6.40
C LYS A 63 -3.54 21.53 -5.26
N VAL A 64 -4.84 21.31 -5.51
CA VAL A 64 -5.72 20.65 -4.55
C VAL A 64 -5.54 19.15 -4.75
N TYR A 65 -4.62 18.54 -4.00
CA TYR A 65 -4.36 17.11 -4.13
C TYR A 65 -5.52 16.28 -3.59
N ARG A 66 -5.69 15.08 -4.15
CA ARG A 66 -6.69 14.10 -3.71
C ARG A 66 -6.64 13.92 -2.18
N ASP A 67 -5.44 13.81 -1.63
CA ASP A 67 -5.22 13.52 -0.22
C ASP A 67 -5.73 14.63 0.71
N VAL A 68 -5.66 15.89 0.26
CA VAL A 68 -6.20 17.03 1.02
C VAL A 68 -7.71 16.90 1.15
N ILE A 69 -8.40 16.54 0.06
CA ILE A 69 -9.85 16.32 0.05
C ILE A 69 -10.20 15.08 0.90
N PHE A 70 -9.40 14.01 0.80
CA PHE A 70 -9.60 12.79 1.57
C PHE A 70 -9.46 13.03 3.08
N LYS A 71 -8.38 13.70 3.50
CA LYS A 71 -8.13 14.09 4.90
C LYS A 71 -9.26 14.99 5.43
N TYR A 72 -9.73 15.92 4.61
CA TYR A 72 -10.87 16.78 4.97
C TYR A 72 -12.14 15.95 5.23
N LEU A 73 -12.51 15.04 4.34
CA LEU A 73 -13.69 14.18 4.52
C LEU A 73 -13.57 13.28 5.76
N ALA A 74 -12.38 12.72 5.98
CA ALA A 74 -12.09 11.93 7.18
C ALA A 74 -12.25 12.75 8.47
N SER A 75 -11.79 14.01 8.50
CA SER A 75 -11.98 14.90 9.66
C SER A 75 -13.45 15.23 9.93
N LYS A 76 -14.31 15.17 8.89
CA LYS A 76 -15.76 15.27 8.99
C LYS A 76 -16.47 13.96 9.29
N LYS A 77 -15.72 12.89 9.59
CA LYS A 77 -16.23 11.53 9.84
C LYS A 77 -17.00 10.95 8.66
N ILE A 78 -16.70 11.41 7.44
CA ILE A 78 -17.27 10.88 6.20
C ILE A 78 -16.32 9.82 5.68
N THR A 79 -16.76 8.57 5.73
CA THR A 79 -15.96 7.44 5.28
C THR A 79 -15.98 7.39 3.75
N MET A 80 -14.80 7.52 3.15
CA MET A 80 -14.58 7.30 1.71
C MET A 80 -13.61 6.13 1.52
N ALA A 81 -13.73 5.43 0.40
CA ALA A 81 -12.74 4.43 0.04
C ALA A 81 -11.39 5.12 -0.21
N PRO A 82 -10.27 4.63 0.34
CA PRO A 82 -8.93 5.12 0.02
C PRO A 82 -8.57 4.96 -1.46
N SER A 83 -9.27 4.07 -2.19
CA SER A 83 -9.21 3.90 -3.64
C SER A 83 -10.14 4.83 -4.43
N SER A 84 -11.00 5.61 -3.77
CA SER A 84 -11.85 6.56 -4.50
C SER A 84 -10.99 7.42 -5.41
N ASP A 85 -11.47 7.87 -6.55
CA ASP A 85 -10.68 8.83 -7.33
C ASP A 85 -10.89 10.26 -6.79
N LYS A 86 -10.12 11.22 -7.31
CA LYS A 86 -10.25 12.63 -6.90
C LYS A 86 -11.67 13.17 -7.16
N ASN A 87 -12.31 12.78 -8.26
CA ASN A 87 -13.64 13.26 -8.62
C ASN A 87 -14.72 12.70 -7.69
N GLN A 88 -14.60 11.44 -7.28
CA GLN A 88 -15.51 10.82 -6.30
C GLN A 88 -15.43 11.51 -4.93
N LEU A 89 -14.24 11.91 -4.49
CA LEU A 89 -14.11 12.71 -3.26
C LEU A 89 -14.72 14.10 -3.40
N ILE A 90 -14.49 14.74 -4.54
CA ILE A 90 -15.08 16.05 -4.83
C ILE A 90 -16.61 15.94 -4.78
N GLN A 91 -17.18 14.94 -5.45
CA GLN A 91 -18.61 14.70 -5.45
C GLN A 91 -19.14 14.50 -4.02
N ARG A 92 -18.49 13.65 -3.22
CA ARG A 92 -18.91 13.42 -1.83
C ARG A 92 -18.82 14.68 -0.97
N ALA A 93 -17.77 15.49 -1.15
CA ALA A 93 -17.61 16.74 -0.41
C ALA A 93 -18.72 17.74 -0.75
N LEU A 94 -19.08 17.85 -2.03
CA LEU A 94 -20.18 18.68 -2.49
C LEU A 94 -21.53 18.19 -1.93
N GLU A 95 -21.78 16.88 -1.98
CA GLU A 95 -22.97 16.24 -1.39
C GLU A 95 -23.06 16.51 0.11
N PHE A 96 -21.95 16.43 0.85
CA PHE A 96 -21.95 16.72 2.28
C PHE A 96 -22.31 18.18 2.59
N TRP A 97 -21.81 19.11 1.77
CA TRP A 97 -22.13 20.53 1.92
C TRP A 97 -23.58 20.85 1.55
N THR A 98 -24.24 20.04 0.72
CA THR A 98 -25.67 20.17 0.41
C THR A 98 -26.57 19.43 1.41
N GLU A 99 -26.23 18.22 1.85
CA GLU A 99 -27.02 17.31 2.72
C GLU A 99 -27.15 17.76 4.18
N SER A 100 -26.24 18.59 4.68
CA SER A 100 -26.22 19.04 6.10
C SER A 100 -27.40 19.96 6.50
N GLY A 101 -28.50 19.96 5.73
CA GLY A 101 -29.73 20.73 5.97
C GLY A 101 -30.88 19.95 6.62
N VAL A 102 -30.77 18.64 6.90
CA VAL A 102 -31.83 17.88 7.57
C VAL A 102 -31.27 17.08 8.74
N SER A 103 -31.47 17.61 9.96
CA SER A 103 -31.25 16.88 11.20
C SER A 103 -32.20 15.69 11.29
N SER A 104 -31.70 14.47 11.53
CA SER A 104 -32.40 13.51 12.41
C SER A 104 -31.49 12.40 12.94
N ALA A 105 -31.70 12.13 14.22
CA ALA A 105 -31.06 11.13 15.08
C ALA A 105 -31.41 9.67 14.66
N PRO A 106 -30.78 8.64 15.26
CA PRO A 106 -30.86 7.27 14.76
C PRO A 106 -32.21 6.63 15.09
N LYS A 107 -32.91 6.12 14.07
CA LYS A 107 -34.05 5.22 14.25
C LYS A 107 -33.55 3.79 14.48
N ARG A 108 -33.68 3.32 15.72
CA ARG A 108 -33.85 1.89 16.04
C ARG A 108 -35.14 1.41 15.35
N ASN A 109 -35.09 0.25 14.69
CA ASN A 109 -36.30 -0.53 14.48
C ASN A 109 -36.01 -2.01 14.70
N ASN A 110 -36.69 -2.53 15.71
CA ASN A 110 -36.89 -3.92 16.03
C ASN A 110 -37.86 -4.50 14.99
N GLY A 111 -37.61 -5.72 14.53
CA GLY A 111 -38.46 -6.38 13.55
C GLY A 111 -38.04 -7.83 13.36
N ASP A 112 -38.41 -8.66 14.34
CA ASP A 112 -38.37 -10.11 14.25
C ASP A 112 -39.09 -10.60 12.98
N LYS A 113 -38.34 -11.23 12.08
CA LYS A 113 -38.86 -12.26 11.19
C LYS A 113 -37.88 -13.42 11.16
N GLN A 114 -38.24 -14.42 11.96
CA GLN A 114 -37.80 -15.79 11.92
C GLN A 114 -37.89 -16.33 10.47
N ILE A 115 -36.75 -16.49 9.83
CA ILE A 115 -36.59 -17.32 8.63
C ILE A 115 -35.60 -18.41 9.01
N SER A 116 -36.13 -19.63 9.01
CA SER A 116 -35.43 -20.89 9.19
C SER A 116 -34.27 -21.06 8.20
N MET A 117 -33.05 -21.17 8.71
CA MET A 117 -31.85 -21.56 7.97
C MET A 117 -31.78 -23.08 7.83
N PRO A 118 -31.57 -23.64 6.63
CA PRO A 118 -31.09 -25.01 6.50
C PRO A 118 -29.66 -25.08 7.01
N SER A 119 -29.42 -26.01 7.92
CA SER A 119 -28.10 -26.44 8.37
C SER A 119 -27.24 -26.90 7.19
N GLN A 120 -25.92 -26.72 7.38
CA GLN A 120 -24.80 -27.24 6.60
C GLN A 120 -24.16 -26.27 5.60
N VAL A 121 -23.33 -25.37 6.12
CA VAL A 121 -22.06 -25.04 5.48
C VAL A 121 -20.97 -25.49 6.45
N ARG A 122 -20.22 -26.51 6.06
CA ARG A 122 -19.04 -26.99 6.80
C ARG A 122 -18.03 -25.85 6.88
N SER A 123 -17.68 -25.43 8.08
CA SER A 123 -16.51 -24.57 8.31
C SER A 123 -15.26 -25.35 7.92
N ILE A 124 -14.64 -24.99 6.81
CA ILE A 124 -13.25 -25.36 6.54
C ILE A 124 -12.43 -24.15 6.95
N THR A 125 -11.94 -24.17 8.20
CA THR A 125 -10.86 -23.29 8.62
C THR A 125 -9.62 -23.74 7.85
N MET A 126 -9.17 -22.94 6.87
CA MET A 126 -7.91 -23.24 6.18
C MET A 126 -6.74 -22.71 6.99
N THR A 127 -5.84 -23.62 7.36
CA THR A 127 -4.55 -23.28 7.94
C THR A 127 -3.55 -22.96 6.84
N TRP A 128 -2.60 -22.06 7.14
CA TRP A 128 -1.52 -21.64 6.23
C TRP A 128 -0.75 -22.79 5.55
N SER A 129 -0.75 -23.99 6.14
CA SER A 129 -0.16 -25.21 5.57
C SER A 129 -0.86 -25.74 4.30
N GLN A 130 -2.09 -25.32 4.00
CA GLN A 130 -2.89 -25.88 2.89
C GLN A 130 -2.74 -25.13 1.57
N ILE A 131 -2.16 -23.93 1.56
CA ILE A 131 -1.92 -23.12 0.34
C ILE A 131 -0.75 -23.69 -0.51
N GLN A 132 0.01 -24.66 0.01
CA GLN A 132 1.22 -25.19 -0.64
C GLN A 132 1.03 -26.34 -1.66
N HIS A 133 -0.18 -26.70 -2.10
CA HIS A 133 -0.34 -27.90 -2.95
C HIS A 133 -0.48 -27.60 -4.45
N CYS A 134 0.62 -27.76 -5.18
CA CYS A 134 0.66 -28.38 -6.51
C CYS A 134 1.91 -29.31 -6.57
N PRO A 135 1.83 -30.48 -7.23
CA PRO A 135 2.74 -31.59 -6.95
C PRO A 135 4.07 -31.43 -7.69
N ALA A 136 5.17 -31.56 -6.95
CA ALA A 136 6.43 -32.04 -7.50
C ALA A 136 6.66 -33.44 -6.94
N GLU A 137 6.14 -34.46 -7.64
CA GLU A 137 6.52 -35.84 -7.36
C GLU A 137 7.99 -36.05 -7.72
N GLY A 138 8.72 -36.66 -6.78
CA GLY A 138 10.06 -37.19 -6.98
C GLY A 138 11.17 -36.18 -6.72
N VAL A 139 11.55 -35.99 -5.44
CA VAL A 139 12.78 -36.53 -4.83
C VAL A 139 12.68 -36.24 -3.33
N ALA A 140 12.24 -37.21 -2.55
CA ALA A 140 12.47 -37.23 -1.12
C ALA A 140 13.31 -38.46 -0.83
N GLU A 141 14.63 -38.27 -0.70
CA GLU A 141 15.47 -39.18 0.07
C GLU A 141 16.71 -38.44 0.60
N THR A 142 16.74 -38.38 1.93
CA THR A 142 17.93 -38.56 2.77
C THR A 142 19.06 -37.54 2.68
N PHE A 143 19.06 -36.56 3.59
CA PHE A 143 20.31 -35.94 4.07
C PHE A 143 20.28 -35.74 5.59
N GLN A 144 20.52 -36.84 6.31
CA GLN A 144 21.21 -36.79 7.60
C GLN A 144 22.60 -37.40 7.42
N SER A 145 23.62 -36.55 7.65
CA SER A 145 25.00 -36.85 8.05
C SER A 145 26.12 -36.74 7.00
N ARG A 146 27.05 -35.81 7.30
CA ARG A 146 28.44 -35.61 6.81
C ARG A 146 28.55 -35.14 5.36
N GLU A 147 29.15 -33.98 5.08
CA GLU A 147 30.56 -33.70 5.39
C GLU A 147 30.83 -32.36 6.11
N LYS A 148 31.82 -32.44 7.00
CA LYS A 148 32.51 -31.30 7.59
C LYS A 148 33.47 -30.75 6.54
N GLU A 149 33.14 -29.61 5.94
CA GLU A 149 34.17 -28.70 5.43
C GLU A 149 34.01 -27.37 6.16
N LYS A 150 34.93 -27.11 7.09
CA LYS A 150 35.13 -25.76 7.63
C LYS A 150 35.83 -24.94 6.56
N SER A 151 35.11 -24.50 5.53
CA SER A 151 35.53 -23.34 4.75
C SER A 151 35.34 -22.12 5.65
N ASN A 152 36.44 -21.70 6.29
CA ASN A 152 36.46 -20.55 7.19
C ASN A 152 36.52 -19.23 6.38
N ASP A 153 35.88 -19.20 5.20
CA ASP A 153 35.81 -18.03 4.34
C ASP A 153 34.76 -17.05 4.89
N PRO A 154 35.16 -15.85 5.36
CA PRO A 154 34.25 -14.86 5.90
C PRO A 154 33.14 -14.47 4.90
N SER A 155 33.41 -14.55 3.59
CA SER A 155 32.48 -14.14 2.53
C SER A 155 31.32 -15.13 2.35
N HIS A 156 31.59 -16.43 2.49
CA HIS A 156 30.57 -17.47 2.43
C HIS A 156 29.69 -17.47 3.68
N ARG A 157 30.27 -17.16 4.85
CA ARG A 157 29.51 -17.06 6.10
C ARG A 157 28.56 -15.86 6.10
N SER A 158 29.04 -14.70 5.65
CA SER A 158 28.21 -13.49 5.57
C SER A 158 27.06 -13.61 4.54
N SER A 159 27.28 -14.35 3.45
CA SER A 159 26.23 -14.61 2.46
C SER A 159 25.14 -15.56 2.99
N LEU A 160 25.51 -16.60 3.75
CA LEU A 160 24.55 -17.45 4.46
C LEU A 160 23.77 -16.65 5.51
N ASP A 161 24.43 -15.78 6.27
CA ASP A 161 23.78 -14.94 7.28
C ASP A 161 22.78 -13.95 6.64
N CYS A 162 23.10 -13.37 5.47
CA CYS A 162 22.17 -12.53 4.70
C CYS A 162 20.97 -13.34 4.23
N TYR A 163 21.19 -14.52 3.63
CA TYR A 163 20.10 -15.36 3.14
C TYR A 163 19.14 -15.73 4.27
N ALA A 164 19.67 -16.17 5.42
CA ALA A 164 18.88 -16.50 6.59
C ALA A 164 18.06 -15.29 7.09
N LEU A 165 18.62 -14.08 7.06
CA LEU A 165 17.89 -12.85 7.36
C LEU A 165 16.75 -12.61 6.36
N GLY A 166 17.02 -12.73 5.06
CA GLY A 166 16.02 -12.55 4.00
C GLY A 166 14.87 -13.54 4.13
N GLU A 167 15.18 -14.80 4.43
CA GLU A 167 14.20 -15.87 4.64
C GLU A 167 13.30 -15.58 5.85
N HIS A 168 13.88 -15.23 7.00
CA HIS A 168 13.12 -14.86 8.19
C HIS A 168 12.25 -13.63 7.94
N PHE A 169 12.81 -12.61 7.28
CA PHE A 169 12.08 -11.40 6.91
C PHE A 169 10.88 -11.72 6.01
N CYS A 170 11.06 -12.52 4.97
CA CYS A 170 9.96 -12.89 4.06
C CYS A 170 8.86 -13.66 4.77
N ARG A 171 9.19 -14.66 5.59
CA ARG A 171 8.18 -15.39 6.39
C ARG A 171 7.36 -14.43 7.23
N TRP A 172 8.03 -13.65 8.08
CA TRP A 172 7.37 -12.67 8.95
C TRP A 172 6.52 -11.67 8.16
N PHE A 173 7.07 -11.07 7.10
CA PHE A 173 6.42 -10.00 6.36
C PHE A 173 5.14 -10.51 5.68
N TYR A 174 5.22 -11.62 4.95
CA TYR A 174 4.08 -12.14 4.21
C TYR A 174 3.04 -12.81 5.12
N GLU A 175 3.44 -13.47 6.21
CA GLU A 175 2.51 -13.95 7.23
C GLU A 175 1.71 -12.79 7.84
N LEU A 176 2.41 -11.73 8.29
CA LEU A 176 1.79 -10.54 8.87
C LEU A 176 0.90 -9.82 7.86
N LEU A 177 1.40 -9.58 6.65
CA LEU A 177 0.67 -8.86 5.60
C LEU A 177 -0.59 -9.64 5.19
N ASN A 178 -0.45 -10.90 4.77
CA ASN A 178 -1.58 -11.73 4.32
C ASN A 178 -2.62 -11.94 5.42
N SER A 179 -2.23 -11.96 6.69
CA SER A 179 -3.21 -12.08 7.79
C SER A 179 -4.23 -10.94 7.81
N GLN A 180 -3.91 -9.80 7.19
CA GLN A 180 -4.83 -8.68 7.04
C GLN A 180 -5.91 -8.94 5.97
N ASN A 181 -5.83 -10.06 5.23
CA ASN A 181 -6.82 -10.44 4.23
C ASN A 181 -8.08 -10.98 4.92
N PRO A 182 -9.27 -10.39 4.68
CA PRO A 182 -10.52 -10.81 5.31
C PRO A 182 -10.88 -12.28 5.05
N THR A 183 -10.36 -12.89 3.98
CA THR A 183 -10.65 -14.28 3.61
C THR A 183 -9.97 -15.31 4.50
N LEU A 184 -8.86 -14.97 5.16
CA LEU A 184 -8.12 -15.93 5.99
C LEU A 184 -8.69 -16.09 7.42
N GLY A 185 -9.60 -15.23 7.84
CA GLY A 185 -10.28 -15.33 9.14
C GLY A 185 -9.34 -15.10 10.33
N LEU A 186 -9.45 -13.90 10.92
CA LEU A 186 -8.61 -13.32 11.99
C LEU A 186 -7.23 -12.81 11.55
N ALA A 187 -6.98 -11.54 11.86
CA ALA A 187 -5.69 -10.90 11.66
C ALA A 187 -4.70 -11.39 12.72
N ASN A 188 -3.48 -11.73 12.28
CA ASN A 188 -2.39 -12.12 13.15
C ASN A 188 -1.39 -10.97 13.22
N GLY A 189 -1.28 -10.37 14.40
CA GLY A 189 -0.35 -9.26 14.65
C GLY A 189 -0.82 -7.90 14.14
N GLU A 190 -0.08 -6.87 14.52
CA GLU A 190 -0.38 -5.47 14.22
C GLU A 190 0.42 -5.00 13.00
N TRP A 191 -0.30 -4.74 11.89
CA TRP A 191 0.27 -4.05 10.73
C TRP A 191 0.21 -2.54 10.92
N GLY A 192 1.31 -1.84 10.62
CA GLY A 192 1.32 -0.39 10.68
C GLY A 192 2.65 0.25 10.32
N LEU A 193 2.74 1.57 10.53
CA LEU A 193 3.88 2.41 10.20
C LEU A 193 5.15 2.09 11.01
N GLN A 194 5.03 1.42 12.15
CA GLN A 194 6.14 1.07 13.03
C GLN A 194 7.20 0.19 12.35
N HIS A 195 6.82 -0.56 11.32
CA HIS A 195 7.69 -1.45 10.55
C HIS A 195 8.56 -0.70 9.52
N PHE A 196 8.25 0.57 9.25
CA PHE A 196 8.85 1.38 8.21
C PHE A 196 9.64 2.56 8.78
N TRP A 197 10.69 2.99 8.08
CA TRP A 197 11.35 4.27 8.35
C TRP A 197 10.41 5.43 8.01
N GLU A 198 10.50 6.55 8.74
CA GLU A 198 9.61 7.71 8.57
C GLU A 198 9.58 8.21 7.13
N ASN A 199 10.74 8.22 6.48
CA ASN A 199 10.95 8.55 5.06
C ASN A 199 11.11 7.31 4.18
N ALA A 200 10.35 6.24 4.46
CA ALA A 200 10.29 5.06 3.60
C ALA A 200 9.75 5.42 2.21
N MET A 201 10.19 4.70 1.19
CA MET A 201 9.75 4.90 -0.20
C MET A 201 9.15 3.61 -0.74
N PHE A 202 7.94 3.70 -1.29
CA PHE A 202 7.28 2.59 -1.95
C PHE A 202 7.02 2.90 -3.42
N LYS A 203 7.65 2.12 -4.29
CA LYS A 203 7.37 2.10 -5.72
C LYS A 203 6.56 0.88 -6.04
N PHE A 204 5.45 1.05 -6.74
CA PHE A 204 4.56 -0.04 -7.12
C PHE A 204 4.30 0.03 -8.61
N ALA A 205 4.64 -1.02 -9.33
CA ALA A 205 4.27 -1.20 -10.72
C ALA A 205 3.42 -2.46 -10.89
N TYR A 206 2.43 -2.39 -11.76
CA TYR A 206 1.71 -3.58 -12.17
C TYR A 206 1.38 -3.55 -13.66
N ARG A 207 1.45 -4.72 -14.28
CA ARG A 207 1.15 -4.94 -15.68
C ARG A 207 0.00 -5.93 -15.81
N THR A 208 -1.06 -5.50 -16.50
CA THR A 208 -2.19 -6.36 -16.89
C THR A 208 -2.44 -6.19 -18.39
N ILE A 209 -3.46 -5.44 -18.79
CA ILE A 209 -3.66 -5.02 -20.19
C ILE A 209 -2.82 -3.77 -20.50
N GLY A 210 -2.49 -2.99 -19.47
CA GLY A 210 -1.61 -1.82 -19.56
C GLY A 210 -0.56 -1.80 -18.45
N ASP A 211 0.36 -0.86 -18.56
CA ASP A 211 1.44 -0.61 -17.59
C ASP A 211 1.05 0.54 -16.66
N TYR A 212 1.09 0.27 -15.36
CA TYR A 212 0.75 1.23 -14.32
C TYR A 212 1.89 1.33 -13.32
N THR A 213 2.16 2.55 -12.85
CA THR A 213 3.16 2.85 -11.84
C THR A 213 2.65 3.86 -10.82
N GLU A 214 2.97 3.63 -9.56
CA GLU A 214 2.66 4.47 -8.41
C GLU A 214 3.90 4.65 -7.55
N GLU A 215 4.00 5.80 -6.87
CA GLU A 215 5.04 6.07 -5.87
C GLU A 215 4.42 6.70 -4.63
N HIS A 216 4.77 6.16 -3.47
CA HIS A 216 4.25 6.56 -2.17
C HIS A 216 5.40 6.88 -1.23
N CYS A 217 5.38 8.08 -0.65
CA CYS A 217 6.42 8.56 0.25
C CYS A 217 5.96 8.49 1.71
N GLY A 218 6.87 8.04 2.57
CA GLY A 218 6.71 8.00 4.01
C GLY A 218 6.15 6.69 4.55
N ALA A 219 6.41 6.43 5.85
CA ALA A 219 6.00 5.22 6.55
C ALA A 219 4.50 4.95 6.46
N LEU A 220 3.69 5.99 6.68
CA LEU A 220 2.23 5.87 6.71
C LEU A 220 1.66 5.49 5.35
N MET A 221 2.06 6.17 4.27
CA MET A 221 1.54 5.89 2.93
C MET A 221 1.99 4.53 2.42
N THR A 222 3.26 4.18 2.67
CA THR A 222 3.79 2.85 2.35
C THR A 222 3.00 1.74 3.04
N SER A 223 2.78 1.87 4.35
CA SER A 223 2.05 0.90 5.15
C SER A 223 0.59 0.76 4.69
N LEU A 224 -0.11 1.88 4.46
CA LEU A 224 -1.51 1.87 4.03
C LEU A 224 -1.70 1.28 2.64
N ARG A 225 -0.84 1.60 1.67
CA ARG A 225 -0.98 1.06 0.30
C ARG A 225 -0.75 -0.44 0.26
N LEU A 226 0.30 -0.94 0.92
CA LEU A 226 0.54 -2.39 1.07
C LEU A 226 -0.63 -3.10 1.75
N LEU A 227 -1.19 -2.50 2.81
CA LEU A 227 -2.37 -3.02 3.49
C LEU A 227 -3.57 -3.10 2.54
N ALA A 228 -3.80 -2.08 1.71
CA ALA A 228 -4.92 -2.03 0.77
C ALA A 228 -4.86 -3.18 -0.26
N LEU A 229 -3.67 -3.55 -0.75
CA LEU A 229 -3.49 -4.72 -1.65
C LEU A 229 -4.08 -6.00 -1.04
N THR A 230 -3.89 -6.19 0.26
CA THR A 230 -4.31 -7.42 0.94
C THR A 230 -5.74 -7.32 1.49
N ARG A 231 -6.11 -6.17 2.05
CA ARG A 231 -7.38 -5.99 2.77
C ARG A 231 -8.53 -5.57 1.86
N GLU A 232 -8.27 -4.64 0.95
CA GLU A 232 -9.30 -4.06 0.06
C GLU A 232 -9.35 -4.85 -1.25
N GLU A 233 -8.19 -5.06 -1.88
CA GLU A 233 -8.10 -5.76 -3.17
C GLU A 233 -8.15 -7.30 -3.02
N ARG A 234 -7.99 -7.78 -1.77
CA ARG A 234 -8.03 -9.19 -1.35
C ARG A 234 -6.95 -10.06 -1.99
N LEU A 235 -5.79 -9.47 -2.30
CA LEU A 235 -4.66 -10.23 -2.79
C LEU A 235 -4.04 -11.06 -1.67
N LEU A 236 -3.58 -12.25 -2.02
CA LEU A 236 -2.76 -13.12 -1.18
C LEU A 236 -1.42 -13.32 -1.88
N PHE A 237 -0.34 -13.02 -1.17
CA PHE A 237 1.01 -13.18 -1.67
C PHE A 237 1.57 -14.53 -1.22
N ASN A 238 1.99 -15.36 -2.16
CA ASN A 238 2.68 -16.61 -1.86
C ASN A 238 4.15 -16.48 -2.31
N PRO A 239 5.06 -16.09 -1.41
CA PRO A 239 6.48 -15.91 -1.72
C PRO A 239 7.17 -17.25 -2.00
N ASN A 240 8.05 -17.27 -3.00
CA ASN A 240 8.95 -18.39 -3.21
C ASN A 240 10.22 -18.19 -2.37
N ILE A 241 10.28 -18.89 -1.23
CA ILE A 241 11.40 -18.81 -0.26
C ILE A 241 12.52 -19.82 -0.62
N ALA A 242 12.39 -20.58 -1.70
CA ALA A 242 13.49 -21.40 -2.21
C ALA A 242 14.60 -20.52 -2.83
N SER A 243 15.76 -21.13 -3.07
CA SER A 243 17.00 -20.43 -3.46
C SER A 243 16.89 -19.65 -4.77
N GLU A 244 16.00 -20.02 -5.69
CA GLU A 244 15.74 -19.28 -6.93
C GLU A 244 14.73 -18.13 -6.78
N GLY A 245 13.87 -18.21 -5.76
CA GLY A 245 12.80 -17.25 -5.51
C GLY A 245 13.21 -16.11 -4.58
N LEU A 246 14.26 -16.29 -3.78
CA LEU A 246 14.75 -15.33 -2.80
C LEU A 246 16.24 -15.07 -2.99
N LYS A 247 16.62 -13.78 -3.05
CA LYS A 247 18.02 -13.35 -3.03
C LYS A 247 18.20 -12.24 -1.99
N CYS A 248 19.32 -12.27 -1.28
CA CYS A 248 19.71 -11.26 -0.31
C CYS A 248 21.10 -10.72 -0.67
N ALA A 249 21.28 -9.41 -0.57
CA ALA A 249 22.56 -8.75 -0.74
C ALA A 249 22.77 -7.74 0.39
N THR A 250 24.00 -7.63 0.89
CA THR A 250 24.36 -6.59 1.87
C THR A 250 25.11 -5.49 1.13
N CYS A 251 24.59 -4.27 1.19
CA CYS A 251 25.23 -3.09 0.63
C CYS A 251 26.27 -2.52 1.61
N PRO A 252 27.25 -1.75 1.11
CA PRO A 252 28.04 -0.86 1.95
C PRO A 252 27.13 0.02 2.83
N TYR A 253 27.59 0.37 4.03
CA TYR A 253 26.86 1.21 5.01
C TYR A 253 25.66 0.55 5.73
N GLY A 254 25.49 -0.77 5.63
CA GLY A 254 24.57 -1.53 6.48
C GLY A 254 23.12 -1.60 5.99
N LEU A 255 22.86 -1.19 4.75
CA LEU A 255 21.61 -1.50 4.04
C LEU A 255 21.65 -2.97 3.59
N VAL A 256 20.56 -3.70 3.82
CA VAL A 256 20.36 -5.05 3.32
C VAL A 256 19.24 -5.04 2.28
N VAL A 257 19.50 -5.58 1.09
CA VAL A 257 18.54 -5.70 0.02
C VAL A 257 18.00 -7.13 -0.02
N VAL A 258 16.68 -7.27 0.09
CA VAL A 258 15.99 -8.56 0.00
C VAL A 258 15.08 -8.54 -1.22
N ALA A 259 15.33 -9.42 -2.19
CA ALA A 259 14.52 -9.57 -3.39
C ALA A 259 13.81 -10.92 -3.35
N VAL A 260 12.49 -10.92 -3.50
CA VAL A 260 11.65 -12.12 -3.44
C VAL A 260 10.62 -12.13 -4.55
N ALA A 261 10.58 -13.22 -5.30
CA ALA A 261 9.56 -13.50 -6.30
C ALA A 261 8.48 -14.39 -5.69
N GLY A 262 7.27 -14.32 -6.23
CA GLY A 262 6.20 -15.21 -5.79
C GLY A 262 4.99 -15.15 -6.70
N THR A 263 3.92 -15.79 -6.23
CA THR A 263 2.62 -15.81 -6.93
C THR A 263 1.60 -14.99 -6.17
N ILE A 264 0.65 -14.40 -6.90
CA ILE A 264 -0.49 -13.69 -6.33
C ILE A 264 -1.75 -14.50 -6.56
N HIS A 265 -2.56 -14.60 -5.52
CA HIS A 265 -3.84 -15.29 -5.55
C HIS A 265 -4.96 -14.40 -5.03
N LYS A 266 -6.18 -14.66 -5.47
CA LYS A 266 -7.40 -14.06 -4.94
C LYS A 266 -8.52 -15.08 -4.99
N ASP A 267 -9.24 -15.26 -3.89
CA ASP A 267 -10.36 -16.21 -3.79
C ASP A 267 -9.98 -17.62 -4.31
N ASN A 268 -8.77 -18.07 -3.97
CA ASN A 268 -8.16 -19.34 -4.39
C ASN A 268 -7.89 -19.47 -5.91
N GLN A 269 -7.85 -18.35 -6.63
CA GLN A 269 -7.47 -18.28 -8.05
C GLN A 269 -6.11 -17.62 -8.23
N TYR A 270 -5.28 -18.20 -9.10
CA TYR A 270 -4.01 -17.62 -9.52
C TYR A 270 -4.25 -16.36 -10.36
N LEU A 271 -3.60 -15.26 -10.00
CA LEU A 271 -3.69 -13.99 -10.71
C LEU A 271 -2.42 -13.60 -11.46
N GLY A 272 -1.26 -14.10 -11.05
CA GLY A 272 0.00 -13.69 -11.66
C GLY A 272 1.22 -13.89 -10.76
N LEU A 273 2.32 -13.26 -11.18
CA LEU A 273 3.58 -13.25 -10.46
C LEU A 273 3.82 -11.88 -9.82
N PHE A 274 4.65 -11.86 -8.79
CA PHE A 274 5.23 -10.65 -8.27
C PHE A 274 6.74 -10.78 -8.08
N GLU A 275 7.42 -9.65 -8.15
CA GLU A 275 8.78 -9.46 -7.64
C GLU A 275 8.74 -8.30 -6.64
N HIS A 276 9.27 -8.52 -5.45
CA HIS A 276 9.28 -7.54 -4.38
C HIS A 276 10.73 -7.35 -3.91
N ILE A 277 11.23 -6.13 -4.00
CA ILE A 277 12.58 -5.76 -3.58
C ILE A 277 12.45 -4.81 -2.40
N PHE A 278 13.09 -5.16 -1.29
CA PHE A 278 13.09 -4.41 -0.05
C PHE A 278 14.49 -3.89 0.24
N GLY A 279 14.57 -2.65 0.74
CA GLY A 279 15.75 -2.11 1.41
C GLY A 279 15.51 -2.08 2.91
N LEU A 280 16.31 -2.80 3.68
CA LEU A 280 16.20 -2.93 5.13
C LEU A 280 17.39 -2.24 5.79
N ILE A 281 17.12 -1.41 6.80
CA ILE A 281 18.15 -0.78 7.62
C ILE A 281 17.87 -1.11 9.07
N ARG A 282 18.92 -1.54 9.78
CA ARG A 282 18.85 -1.80 11.21
C ARG A 282 18.75 -0.48 11.97
N CYS A 283 17.70 -0.32 12.77
CA CYS A 283 17.47 0.86 13.58
C CYS A 283 18.50 0.94 14.72
N PRO A 284 19.36 1.97 14.79
CA PRO A 284 20.38 2.06 15.84
C PRO A 284 19.80 2.15 17.26
N ALA A 285 18.59 2.71 17.41
CA ALA A 285 17.96 2.93 18.72
C ALA A 285 17.28 1.68 19.29
N THR A 286 16.77 0.79 18.43
CA THR A 286 15.96 -0.37 18.86
C THR A 286 16.58 -1.71 18.49
N ASP A 287 17.67 -1.70 17.72
CA ASP A 287 18.37 -2.86 17.19
C ASP A 287 17.53 -3.77 16.27
N LYS A 288 16.34 -3.30 15.88
CA LYS A 288 15.39 -3.98 14.99
C LYS A 288 15.56 -3.54 13.54
N TRP A 289 15.32 -4.44 12.60
CA TRP A 289 15.26 -4.12 11.17
C TRP A 289 13.99 -3.34 10.84
N LYS A 290 14.13 -2.29 10.03
CA LYS A 290 13.01 -1.49 9.52
C LYS A 290 13.12 -1.32 8.01
N ILE A 291 11.96 -1.28 7.36
CA ILE A 291 11.86 -1.17 5.91
C ILE A 291 12.07 0.29 5.49
N LYS A 292 13.06 0.53 4.63
CA LYS A 292 13.42 1.84 4.09
C LYS A 292 12.95 2.02 2.65
N ASN A 293 13.06 0.97 1.83
CA ASN A 293 12.61 0.98 0.45
C ASN A 293 11.76 -0.25 0.18
N VAL A 294 10.75 -0.07 -0.66
CA VAL A 294 9.88 -1.13 -1.17
C VAL A 294 9.72 -0.89 -2.66
N ASN A 295 10.00 -1.89 -3.48
CA ASN A 295 9.72 -1.89 -4.91
C ASN A 295 8.95 -3.17 -5.26
N LEU A 296 7.66 -3.03 -5.54
CA LEU A 296 6.78 -4.13 -5.90
C LEU A 296 6.46 -4.05 -7.39
N ASN A 297 6.75 -5.13 -8.12
CA ASN A 297 6.33 -5.32 -9.49
C ASN A 297 5.35 -6.50 -9.55
N ILE A 298 4.17 -6.29 -10.11
CA ILE A 298 3.17 -7.35 -10.34
C ILE A 298 2.98 -7.57 -11.83
N LEU A 299 3.04 -8.83 -12.26
CA LEU A 299 2.73 -9.25 -13.61
C LEU A 299 1.48 -10.13 -13.60
N GLY A 300 0.35 -9.57 -14.05
CA GLY A 300 -0.92 -10.28 -14.14
C GLY A 300 -0.93 -11.31 -15.27
N GLN A 301 -1.72 -12.38 -15.10
CA GLN A 301 -1.80 -13.50 -16.03
C GLN A 301 -2.11 -13.07 -17.48
N SER A 302 -2.97 -12.07 -17.66
CA SER A 302 -3.35 -11.55 -18.99
C SER A 302 -2.16 -10.95 -19.76
N ALA A 303 -1.09 -10.56 -19.06
CA ALA A 303 0.13 -10.03 -19.66
C ALA A 303 1.19 -11.11 -19.94
N MET A 304 0.95 -12.36 -19.54
CA MET A 304 1.94 -13.45 -19.65
C MET A 304 1.78 -14.19 -20.98
N CYS A 305 2.84 -14.24 -21.78
CA CYS A 305 2.85 -14.97 -23.05
C CYS A 305 3.05 -16.50 -22.92
N SER A 306 3.34 -17.04 -21.72
CA SER A 306 3.50 -18.48 -21.53
C SER A 306 2.81 -19.00 -20.26
N SER A 307 2.35 -20.25 -20.32
CA SER A 307 1.85 -21.00 -19.17
C SER A 307 3.03 -21.43 -18.28
N ALA A 308 2.90 -21.15 -16.97
CA ALA A 308 3.78 -21.60 -15.88
C ALA A 308 5.23 -21.09 -15.90
N LEU A 309 5.43 -19.80 -15.65
CA LEU A 309 6.72 -19.26 -15.20
C LEU A 309 6.87 -19.52 -13.69
N ARG A 310 7.94 -20.25 -13.29
CA ARG A 310 8.32 -20.39 -11.88
C ARG A 310 8.73 -19.01 -11.34
N PRO A 311 8.17 -18.53 -10.22
CA PRO A 311 8.57 -17.26 -9.63
C PRO A 311 10.05 -17.32 -9.24
N SER A 312 10.89 -16.55 -9.92
CA SER A 312 12.33 -16.49 -9.68
C SER A 312 12.86 -15.09 -9.85
N ILE A 313 13.87 -14.73 -9.06
CA ILE A 313 14.51 -13.42 -9.13
C ILE A 313 15.56 -13.41 -10.24
N GLN A 314 15.40 -12.53 -11.22
CA GLN A 314 16.30 -12.42 -12.37
C GLN A 314 17.58 -11.61 -12.06
N TYR A 315 17.55 -10.78 -11.01
CA TYR A 315 18.69 -9.96 -10.60
C TYR A 315 19.88 -10.80 -10.15
N LYS A 316 21.10 -10.41 -10.55
CA LYS A 316 22.32 -10.93 -9.93
C LYS A 316 22.53 -10.26 -8.57
N ILE A 317 23.30 -10.90 -7.68
CA ILE A 317 23.63 -10.32 -6.37
C ILE A 317 24.30 -8.94 -6.53
N SER A 318 25.20 -8.80 -7.50
CA SER A 318 25.87 -7.53 -7.85
C SER A 318 24.92 -6.41 -8.27
N ASP A 319 23.77 -6.77 -8.84
CA ASP A 319 22.74 -5.79 -9.23
C ASP A 319 21.98 -5.31 -8.00
N LEU A 320 21.67 -6.25 -7.08
CA LEU A 320 20.99 -5.96 -5.81
C LEU A 320 21.85 -5.08 -4.89
N GLU A 321 23.17 -5.31 -4.84
CA GLU A 321 24.11 -4.49 -4.05
C GLU A 321 24.11 -3.02 -4.45
N LYS A 322 23.67 -2.69 -5.67
CA LYS A 322 23.63 -1.33 -6.22
C LYS A 322 22.22 -0.80 -6.41
N PHE A 323 21.19 -1.57 -6.06
CA PHE A 323 19.81 -1.28 -6.45
C PHE A 323 19.27 0.03 -5.88
N TYR A 324 19.71 0.41 -4.67
CA TYR A 324 19.31 1.64 -3.99
C TYR A 324 20.46 2.63 -3.79
N ASN A 325 21.61 2.38 -4.43
CA ASN A 325 22.77 3.27 -4.41
C ASN A 325 22.74 4.24 -5.58
#